data_AF-A0A948QFI5-F1
#
_entry.id   AF-A0A948QFI5-F1
#
_cell.length_a   1.000
_cell.length_b   1.000
_cell.length_c   1.000
_cell.angle_alpha   90.00
_cell.angle_beta   90.00
_cell.angle_gamma   90.00
#
_symmetry.space_group_name_H-M   'P 1'
#
loop_
_entity.id
_entity.type
_entity.pdbx_description
1 polymer ?
#
loop_
_entity_poly.entity_id
_entity_poly.type
_entity_poly.pdbx_seq_one_letter_code
_entity_poly.pdbx_strand_id
1 'polypeptide(L)'
;MDGNGNGYNHLEGEWLTYYKVASRFAHKAKAEDTGDLLHDIILTLAVAERNNGHKPFTEAVMYRIASRAQADYWFRHYKLTMGLDCGHCSQTQRHKCKEDYLYTECPKAIKIESLNKPILDSEGNLTELGELIADDKAIDLDAWVSDSTWEIGYKRRLVEIAYKLKAGEALSGKDREYLRYWRQKEQKRLELS
;
A
#
# COMPACT_ATOMS: atom_id res chain seq x y z
N MET A 1 32.59 -9.07 28.74
CA MET A 1 31.13 -9.18 28.93
C MET A 1 30.55 -9.38 27.54
N ASP A 2 30.40 -10.64 27.16
CA ASP A 2 29.92 -11.08 25.86
C ASP A 2 28.40 -11.30 25.94
N GLY A 3 27.67 -10.86 24.92
CA GLY A 3 26.24 -11.16 24.78
C GLY A 3 25.42 -10.06 24.10
N ASN A 4 25.44 -10.02 22.77
CA ASN A 4 24.25 -10.15 21.90
C ASN A 4 24.68 -9.77 20.46
N GLY A 5 25.34 -10.71 19.77
CA GLY A 5 25.80 -10.51 18.39
C GLY A 5 24.60 -10.44 17.45
N ASN A 6 24.05 -9.24 17.27
CA ASN A 6 22.89 -8.92 16.45
C ASN A 6 23.14 -9.06 14.94
N GLY A 7 24.10 -9.90 14.52
CA GLY A 7 24.42 -10.17 13.13
C GLY A 7 25.20 -9.06 12.41
N TYR A 8 25.22 -7.81 12.91
CA TYR A 8 25.80 -6.67 12.18
C TYR A 8 27.31 -6.44 12.37
N ASN A 9 27.99 -7.31 13.12
CA ASN A 9 29.42 -7.15 13.45
C ASN A 9 30.35 -7.25 12.23
N HIS A 10 29.86 -7.74 11.09
CA HIS A 10 30.60 -7.89 9.84
C HIS A 10 30.31 -6.75 8.83
N LEU A 11 29.46 -5.77 9.18
CA LEU A 11 29.18 -4.66 8.28
C LEU A 11 30.39 -3.74 8.16
N GLU A 12 30.71 -3.37 6.92
CA GLU A 12 31.82 -2.47 6.57
C GLU A 12 31.31 -1.28 5.72
N GLY A 13 32.13 -0.23 5.61
CA GLY A 13 31.85 0.91 4.75
C GLY A 13 30.55 1.67 5.07
N GLU A 14 29.78 1.98 4.03
CA GLU A 14 28.52 2.73 4.13
C GLU A 14 27.47 2.00 4.97
N TRP A 15 27.38 0.68 4.85
CA TRP A 15 26.42 -0.14 5.60
C TRP A 15 26.63 -0.07 7.10
N LEU A 16 27.89 -0.06 7.56
CA LEU A 16 28.22 0.15 8.98
C LEU A 16 27.76 1.53 9.46
N THR A 17 27.90 2.54 8.60
CA THR A 17 27.49 3.92 8.90
C THR A 17 25.97 4.02 9.01
N TYR A 18 25.23 3.44 8.06
CA TYR A 18 23.77 3.37 8.12
C TYR A 18 23.28 2.64 9.36
N TYR A 19 23.89 1.50 9.69
CA TYR A 19 23.55 0.74 10.89
C TYR A 19 23.78 1.56 12.18
N LYS A 20 24.89 2.30 12.29
CA LYS A 20 25.13 3.19 13.44
C LYS A 20 24.06 4.27 13.57
N VAL A 21 23.59 4.83 12.46
CA VAL A 21 22.49 5.81 12.47
C VAL A 21 21.18 5.10 12.86
N ALA A 22 20.82 4.00 12.19
CA ALA A 22 19.57 3.27 12.39
C ALA A 22 19.41 2.73 13.81
N SER A 23 20.48 2.18 14.41
CA SER A 23 20.46 1.65 15.78
C SER A 23 20.11 2.72 16.84
N ARG A 24 20.40 4.00 16.57
CA ARG A 24 19.97 5.14 17.42
C ARG A 24 18.48 5.45 17.35
N PHE A 25 17.74 4.86 16.40
CA PHE A 25 16.30 5.06 16.24
C PHE A 25 15.49 3.78 16.43
N ALA A 26 16.07 2.60 16.22
CA ALA A 26 15.41 1.30 16.28
C ALA A 26 14.54 1.12 17.54
N HIS A 27 15.08 1.48 18.71
CA HIS A 27 14.39 1.40 20.00
C HIS A 27 13.17 2.34 20.15
N LYS A 28 12.91 3.21 19.18
CA LYS A 28 11.77 4.13 19.18
C LYS A 28 10.55 3.58 18.43
N ALA A 29 10.64 2.36 17.89
CA ALA A 29 9.49 1.57 17.45
C ALA A 29 8.92 0.78 18.63
N LYS A 30 7.85 0.00 18.40
CA LYS A 30 7.47 -1.06 19.33
C LYS A 30 8.61 -2.06 19.49
N ALA A 31 8.66 -2.72 20.65
CA ALA A 31 9.71 -3.68 20.98
C ALA A 31 9.87 -4.79 19.91
N GLU A 32 8.74 -5.31 19.43
CA GLU A 32 8.67 -6.33 18.37
C GLU A 32 9.16 -5.82 16.99
N ASP A 33 8.96 -4.54 16.69
CA ASP A 33 9.28 -3.92 15.40
C ASP A 33 10.64 -3.21 15.39
N THR A 34 11.44 -3.34 16.45
CA THR A 34 12.74 -2.64 16.54
C THR A 34 13.69 -3.05 15.42
N GLY A 35 13.67 -4.33 15.04
CA GLY A 35 14.42 -4.86 13.89
C GLY A 35 13.92 -4.30 12.56
N ASP A 36 12.60 -4.26 12.39
CA ASP A 36 11.96 -3.76 11.17
C ASP A 36 12.26 -2.27 10.95
N LEU A 37 12.13 -1.44 11.98
CA LEU A 37 12.48 -0.02 11.88
C LEU A 37 13.98 0.17 11.58
N LEU A 38 14.84 -0.65 12.16
CA LEU A 38 16.28 -0.61 11.89
C LEU A 38 16.55 -0.87 10.41
N HIS A 39 15.94 -1.93 9.85
CA HIS A 39 16.07 -2.29 8.44
C HIS A 39 15.46 -1.26 7.50
N ASP A 40 14.27 -0.74 7.82
CA ASP A 40 13.59 0.30 7.04
C ASP A 40 14.46 1.56 6.93
N ILE A 41 15.12 1.99 8.02
CA ILE A 41 16.03 3.14 7.98
C ILE A 41 17.25 2.86 7.10
N ILE A 42 17.89 1.69 7.25
CA ILE A 42 19.05 1.30 6.44
C ILE A 42 18.69 1.27 4.95
N LEU A 43 17.55 0.66 4.60
CA LEU A 43 17.08 0.59 3.22
C LEU A 43 16.77 1.97 2.66
N THR A 44 16.12 2.83 3.45
CA THR A 44 15.78 4.20 3.05
C THR A 44 17.05 5.03 2.77
N LEU A 45 18.07 4.91 3.62
CA LEU A 45 19.37 5.56 3.41
C LEU A 45 20.02 5.08 2.11
N ALA A 46 20.12 3.76 1.92
CA ALA A 46 20.75 3.18 0.72
C ALA A 46 20.04 3.59 -0.58
N VAL A 47 18.70 3.60 -0.58
CA VAL A 47 17.91 4.04 -1.74
C VAL A 47 18.08 5.53 -2.01
N ALA A 48 18.06 6.35 -0.96
CA ALA A 48 18.22 7.79 -1.11
C ALA A 48 19.63 8.16 -1.58
N GLU A 49 20.67 7.48 -1.09
CA GLU A 49 22.06 7.71 -1.48
C GLU A 49 22.32 7.29 -2.93
N ARG A 50 21.77 6.14 -3.37
CA ARG A 50 21.82 5.70 -4.78
C ARG A 50 21.27 6.77 -5.74
N ASN A 51 20.29 7.55 -5.30
CA ASN A 51 19.66 8.60 -6.09
C ASN A 51 20.30 9.99 -5.91
N ASN A 52 21.33 10.14 -5.06
CA ASN A 52 21.88 11.44 -4.64
C ASN A 52 22.90 12.06 -5.62
N GLY A 53 23.11 11.44 -6.78
CA GLY A 53 23.87 12.03 -7.89
C GLY A 53 25.38 12.07 -7.67
N HIS A 54 25.91 12.82 -6.70
CA HIS A 54 27.36 13.13 -6.68
C HIS A 54 28.03 13.40 -5.32
N LYS A 55 27.41 13.13 -4.16
CA LYS A 55 28.12 13.23 -2.85
C LYS A 55 27.60 12.20 -1.84
N PRO A 56 28.47 11.64 -0.99
CA PRO A 56 28.00 10.81 0.13
C PRO A 56 27.18 11.65 1.11
N PHE A 57 26.24 11.04 1.81
CA PHE A 57 25.43 11.77 2.78
C PHE A 57 26.28 12.30 3.95
N THR A 58 25.98 13.53 4.37
CA THR A 58 26.44 14.00 5.68
C THR A 58 25.65 13.30 6.78
N GLU A 59 26.25 13.13 7.95
CA GLU A 59 25.59 12.48 9.09
C GLU A 59 24.25 13.16 9.44
N ALA A 60 24.20 14.49 9.34
CA ALA A 60 22.99 15.27 9.56
C ALA A 60 21.84 14.91 8.60
N VAL A 61 22.14 14.65 7.33
CA VAL A 61 21.14 14.20 6.35
C VAL A 61 20.67 12.80 6.69
N MET A 62 21.58 11.91 7.08
CA MET A 62 21.22 10.55 7.51
C MET A 62 20.28 10.56 8.72
N TYR A 63 20.55 11.40 9.73
CA TYR A 63 19.65 11.59 10.87
C TYR A 63 18.28 12.12 10.48
N ARG A 64 18.20 13.02 9.49
CA ARG A 64 16.91 13.53 8.99
C ARG A 64 16.11 12.42 8.31
N ILE A 65 16.76 11.62 7.48
CA ILE A 65 16.13 10.47 6.80
C ILE A 65 15.66 9.44 7.85
N ALA A 66 16.50 9.10 8.82
CA ALA A 66 16.16 8.18 9.90
C ALA A 66 14.97 8.68 10.74
N SER A 67 14.95 9.97 11.09
CA SER A 67 13.83 10.61 11.78
C SER A 67 12.54 10.56 10.95
N ARG A 68 12.64 10.78 9.63
CA ARG A 68 11.49 10.70 8.72
C ARG A 68 10.92 9.28 8.62
N ALA A 69 11.77 8.27 8.51
CA ALA A 69 11.39 6.85 8.48
C ALA A 69 10.76 6.40 9.80
N GLN A 70 11.31 6.85 10.94
CA GLN A 70 10.70 6.65 12.25
C GLN A 70 9.29 7.25 12.32
N ALA A 71 9.09 8.46 11.79
CA ALA A 71 7.76 9.06 11.73
C ALA A 71 6.81 8.27 10.82
N ASP A 72 7.28 7.77 9.67
CA ASP A 72 6.48 6.92 8.77
C ASP A 72 6.06 5.60 9.42
N TYR A 73 6.94 4.99 10.22
CA TYR A 73 6.59 3.83 11.03
C TYR A 73 5.37 4.14 11.93
N TRP A 74 5.42 5.22 12.70
CA TRP A 74 4.30 5.59 13.59
C TRP A 74 3.04 6.00 12.81
N PHE A 75 3.17 6.67 11.67
CA PHE A 75 2.01 6.99 10.83
C PHE A 75 1.32 5.73 10.30
N ARG A 76 2.09 4.74 9.83
CA ARG A 76 1.54 3.43 9.42
C ARG A 76 0.89 2.73 10.60
N HIS A 77 1.55 2.73 11.76
CA HIS A 77 1.04 2.10 12.96
C HIS A 77 -0.33 2.65 13.37
N TYR A 78 -0.46 3.97 13.55
CA TYR A 78 -1.71 4.60 13.98
C TYR A 78 -2.80 4.56 12.91
N LYS A 79 -2.43 4.53 11.63
CA LYS A 79 -3.39 4.29 10.56
C LYS A 79 -4.05 2.92 10.67
N LEU A 80 -3.27 1.89 11.02
CA LEU A 80 -3.78 0.52 11.17
C LEU A 80 -4.54 0.30 12.49
N THR A 81 -4.03 0.81 13.61
CA THR A 81 -4.61 0.53 14.93
C THR A 81 -5.71 1.49 15.35
N MET A 82 -5.66 2.73 14.87
CA MET A 82 -6.59 3.80 15.27
C MET A 82 -7.32 4.43 14.08
N GLY A 83 -7.06 3.96 12.85
CA GLY A 83 -7.68 4.55 11.65
C GLY A 83 -7.20 5.98 11.36
N LEU A 84 -6.11 6.45 11.96
CA LEU A 84 -5.69 7.85 11.93
C LEU A 84 -4.56 8.08 10.91
N ASP A 85 -4.84 8.80 9.82
CA ASP A 85 -3.84 9.15 8.79
C ASP A 85 -3.23 10.55 9.00
N CYS A 86 -2.25 10.65 9.90
CA CYS A 86 -1.48 11.88 10.13
C CYS A 86 -0.34 12.11 9.13
N GLY A 87 0.03 11.11 8.32
CA GLY A 87 1.15 11.19 7.39
C GLY A 87 0.95 12.27 6.33
N HIS A 88 -0.30 12.45 5.90
CA HIS A 88 -0.72 13.44 4.92
C HIS A 88 -1.09 14.81 5.50
N CYS A 89 -0.84 15.05 6.79
CA CYS A 89 -1.04 16.36 7.41
C CYS A 89 0.23 17.20 7.35
N SER A 90 0.09 18.53 7.26
CA SER A 90 1.24 19.44 7.35
C SER A 90 1.84 19.43 8.75
N GLN A 91 3.07 19.92 8.89
CA GLN A 91 3.72 20.03 10.22
C GLN A 91 2.93 20.95 11.16
N THR A 92 2.42 22.08 10.65
CA THR A 92 1.58 23.02 11.41
C THR A 92 0.28 22.37 11.88
N GLN A 93 -0.39 21.60 11.01
CA GLN A 93 -1.61 20.87 11.38
C GLN A 93 -1.33 19.88 12.50
N ARG A 94 -0.28 19.06 12.38
CA ARG A 94 0.09 18.09 13.43
C ARG A 94 0.48 18.76 14.74
N HIS A 95 1.16 19.91 14.69
CA HIS A 95 1.49 20.69 15.87
C HIS A 95 0.23 21.13 16.61
N LYS A 96 -0.70 21.75 15.87
CA LYS A 96 -2.00 22.16 16.41
C LYS A 96 -2.78 20.98 16.99
N CYS A 97 -2.87 19.85 16.27
CA CYS A 97 -3.53 18.65 16.78
C CYS A 97 -2.91 18.14 18.09
N LYS A 98 -1.58 18.28 18.25
CA LYS A 98 -0.88 17.89 19.47
C LYS A 98 -1.12 18.86 20.63
N GLU A 99 -1.10 20.17 20.37
CA GLU A 99 -1.34 21.21 21.38
C GLU A 99 -2.78 21.18 21.91
N ASP A 100 -3.74 21.08 20.99
CA ASP A 100 -5.17 21.17 21.28
C ASP A 100 -5.83 19.78 21.50
N TYR A 101 -5.04 18.70 21.41
CA TYR A 101 -5.52 17.30 21.51
C TYR A 101 -6.68 16.93 20.56
N LEU A 102 -6.62 17.41 19.31
CA LEU A 102 -7.70 17.28 18.32
C LEU A 102 -7.74 15.92 17.58
N TYR A 103 -7.20 14.86 18.17
CA TYR A 103 -7.12 13.56 17.50
C TYR A 103 -8.49 12.88 17.38
N THR A 104 -9.35 13.02 18.39
CA THR A 104 -10.71 12.47 18.43
C THR A 104 -11.67 13.16 17.47
N GLU A 105 -11.41 14.43 17.16
CA GLU A 105 -12.20 15.26 16.25
C GLU A 105 -11.63 15.28 14.82
N CYS A 106 -10.60 14.47 14.56
CA CYS A 106 -9.91 14.50 13.29
C CYS A 106 -10.85 14.05 12.15
N PRO A 107 -11.08 14.87 11.12
CA PRO A 107 -11.93 14.50 9.99
C PRO A 107 -11.30 13.39 9.12
N LYS A 108 -10.00 13.11 9.29
CA LYS A 108 -9.28 12.04 8.60
C LYS A 108 -9.21 10.74 9.42
N ALA A 109 -9.71 10.73 10.65
CA ALA A 109 -9.79 9.51 11.43
C ALA A 109 -10.93 8.63 10.90
N ILE A 110 -10.61 7.38 10.57
CA ILE A 110 -11.61 6.36 10.30
C ILE A 110 -12.35 6.10 11.61
N LYS A 111 -13.66 6.36 11.61
CA LYS A 111 -14.51 6.08 12.76
C LYS A 111 -14.84 4.60 12.76
N ILE A 112 -14.39 3.90 13.80
CA ILE A 112 -14.77 2.51 14.04
C ILE A 112 -16.13 2.54 14.76
N GLU A 113 -17.15 1.97 14.14
CA GLU A 113 -18.48 1.79 14.72
C GLU A 113 -18.63 0.35 15.20
N SER A 114 -19.39 0.13 16.27
CA SER A 114 -19.66 -1.21 16.79
C SER A 114 -20.59 -1.97 15.86
N LEU A 115 -20.30 -3.24 15.56
CA LEU A 115 -21.22 -4.09 14.79
C LEU A 115 -22.52 -4.35 15.54
N ASN A 116 -22.49 -4.36 16.88
CA ASN A 116 -23.69 -4.53 17.71
C ASN A 116 -24.46 -3.21 17.88
N LYS A 117 -24.13 -2.17 17.10
CA LYS A 117 -24.83 -0.89 17.16
C LYS A 117 -26.27 -1.09 16.67
N PRO A 118 -27.29 -0.72 17.47
CA PRO A 118 -28.67 -0.82 17.03
C PRO A 118 -28.95 0.21 15.93
N ILE A 119 -29.46 -0.25 14.80
CA ILE A 119 -29.83 0.55 13.62
C ILE A 119 -31.20 0.11 13.09
N LEU A 120 -31.84 0.98 12.30
CA LEU A 120 -33.11 0.64 11.65
C LEU A 120 -32.84 0.01 10.29
N ASP A 121 -33.48 -1.13 10.00
CA ASP A 121 -33.46 -1.76 8.69
C ASP A 121 -34.39 -1.03 7.68
N SER A 122 -34.45 -1.54 6.45
CA SER A 122 -35.34 -1.00 5.40
C SER A 122 -36.84 -1.18 5.68
N GLU A 123 -37.20 -2.02 6.65
CA GLU A 123 -38.58 -2.31 7.06
C GLU A 123 -38.97 -1.55 8.34
N GLY A 124 -38.03 -0.82 8.95
CA GLY A 124 -38.23 -0.02 10.16
C GLY A 124 -38.03 -0.79 11.46
N ASN A 125 -37.50 -2.01 11.44
CA ASN A 125 -37.18 -2.78 12.64
C ASN A 125 -35.78 -2.43 13.19
N LEU A 126 -35.60 -2.54 14.50
CA LEU A 126 -34.30 -2.44 15.14
C LEU A 126 -33.50 -3.73 14.89
N THR A 127 -32.36 -3.59 14.23
CA THR A 127 -31.38 -4.66 13.99
C THR A 127 -29.99 -4.19 14.38
N GLU A 128 -29.00 -5.08 14.38
CA GLU A 128 -27.60 -4.73 14.63
C GLU A 128 -26.90 -4.35 13.32
N LEU A 129 -25.95 -3.41 13.37
CA LEU A 129 -25.18 -2.99 12.20
C LEU A 129 -24.50 -4.16 11.48
N GLY A 130 -24.02 -5.15 12.23
CA GLY A 130 -23.44 -6.38 11.69
C GLY A 130 -24.39 -7.19 10.81
N GLU A 131 -25.69 -7.22 11.14
CA GLU A 131 -26.71 -7.98 10.40
C GLU A 131 -27.06 -7.34 9.04
N LEU A 132 -26.72 -6.06 8.84
CA LEU A 132 -26.87 -5.38 7.55
C LEU A 132 -25.63 -5.47 6.65
N ILE A 133 -24.50 -5.96 7.18
CA ILE A 133 -23.33 -6.25 6.36
C ILE A 133 -23.61 -7.58 5.66
N ALA A 134 -23.65 -7.56 4.34
CA ALA A 134 -23.88 -8.74 3.53
C ALA A 134 -22.91 -9.87 3.95
N ASP A 135 -23.45 -11.04 4.32
CA ASP A 135 -22.69 -12.27 4.57
C ASP A 135 -21.78 -12.55 3.36
N ASP A 136 -20.61 -13.18 3.55
CA ASP A 136 -19.68 -13.46 2.46
C ASP A 136 -20.28 -14.36 1.35
N LYS A 137 -21.40 -15.02 1.67
CA LYS A 137 -22.27 -15.78 0.76
C LYS A 137 -23.29 -14.95 -0.03
N ALA A 138 -23.49 -13.68 0.31
CA ALA A 138 -24.39 -12.79 -0.41
C ALA A 138 -23.73 -12.18 -1.66
N ILE A 139 -22.39 -12.22 -1.74
CA ILE A 139 -21.68 -12.04 -3.00
C ILE A 139 -21.72 -13.38 -3.72
N ASP A 140 -22.52 -13.47 -4.77
CA ASP A 140 -22.50 -14.61 -5.69
C ASP A 140 -21.15 -14.60 -6.43
N LEU A 141 -20.16 -15.27 -5.84
CA LEU A 141 -18.82 -15.41 -6.39
C LEU A 141 -18.88 -16.12 -7.76
N ASP A 142 -19.82 -17.04 -7.95
CA ASP A 142 -20.02 -17.73 -9.22
C ASP A 142 -20.55 -16.74 -10.28
N ALA A 143 -21.51 -15.87 -9.96
CA ALA A 143 -21.94 -14.78 -10.84
C ALA A 143 -20.86 -13.72 -11.09
N TRP A 144 -19.94 -13.51 -10.14
CA TRP A 144 -18.82 -12.58 -10.31
C TRP A 144 -17.70 -13.18 -11.18
N VAL A 145 -17.57 -14.50 -11.17
CA VAL A 145 -16.69 -15.26 -12.07
C VAL A 145 -17.30 -15.46 -13.46
N SER A 146 -18.64 -15.42 -13.60
CA SER A 146 -19.29 -16.02 -14.76
C SER A 146 -19.35 -15.22 -16.06
N ASP A 147 -18.79 -14.02 -16.23
CA ASP A 147 -18.75 -13.40 -17.58
C ASP A 147 -17.63 -12.39 -17.85
N SER A 148 -17.04 -11.75 -16.83
CA SER A 148 -16.22 -10.54 -17.01
C SER A 148 -14.84 -10.55 -16.33
N THR A 149 -14.46 -11.60 -15.59
CA THR A 149 -13.18 -11.60 -14.87
C THR A 149 -11.97 -11.62 -15.81
N TRP A 150 -12.14 -12.21 -17.00
CA TRP A 150 -11.13 -12.10 -18.07
C TRP A 150 -10.99 -10.66 -18.56
N GLU A 151 -12.00 -9.79 -18.45
CA GLU A 151 -11.91 -8.41 -18.94
C GLU A 151 -10.97 -7.54 -18.10
N ILE A 152 -10.86 -7.84 -16.80
CA ILE A 152 -10.04 -7.11 -15.83
C ILE A 152 -8.55 -7.22 -16.18
N GLY A 153 -8.12 -8.38 -16.71
CA GLY A 153 -6.74 -8.63 -17.11
C GLY A 153 -6.38 -8.18 -18.53
N TYR A 154 -7.37 -7.86 -19.36
CA TYR A 154 -7.16 -7.59 -20.79
C TYR A 154 -7.25 -6.10 -21.13
N LYS A 155 -6.64 -5.72 -22.26
CA LYS A 155 -6.70 -4.35 -22.74
C LYS A 155 -8.15 -4.01 -23.10
N ARG A 156 -8.68 -2.93 -22.49
CA ARG A 156 -10.07 -2.44 -22.66
C ARG A 156 -10.57 -2.46 -24.11
N ARG A 157 -9.74 -2.05 -25.06
CA ARG A 157 -10.09 -2.03 -26.48
C ARG A 157 -10.28 -3.41 -27.13
N LEU A 158 -9.59 -4.45 -26.66
CA LEU A 158 -9.81 -5.83 -27.12
C LEU A 158 -11.12 -6.40 -26.56
N VAL A 159 -11.47 -6.03 -25.32
CA VAL A 159 -12.75 -6.39 -24.69
C VAL A 159 -13.92 -5.77 -25.48
N GLU A 160 -13.84 -4.48 -25.80
CA GLU A 160 -14.83 -3.79 -26.65
C GLU A 160 -15.01 -4.48 -28.01
N ILE A 161 -13.92 -4.91 -28.66
CA ILE A 161 -13.96 -5.63 -29.94
C ILE A 161 -14.65 -6.99 -29.78
N ALA A 162 -14.40 -7.71 -28.69
CA ALA A 162 -15.04 -9.00 -28.41
C ALA A 162 -16.56 -8.86 -28.21
N TYR A 163 -17.01 -7.82 -27.51
CA TYR A 163 -18.44 -7.51 -27.35
C TYR A 163 -19.11 -7.19 -28.68
N LYS A 164 -18.47 -6.37 -29.54
CA LYS A 164 -18.99 -6.09 -30.89
C LYS A 164 -19.15 -7.37 -31.72
N LEU A 165 -18.19 -8.28 -31.63
CA LEU A 165 -18.27 -9.59 -32.30
C LEU A 165 -19.39 -10.47 -31.73
N LYS A 166 -19.56 -10.52 -30.39
CA LYS A 166 -20.65 -11.26 -29.73
C LYS A 166 -22.03 -10.71 -30.11
N ALA A 167 -22.15 -9.40 -30.26
CA ALA A 167 -23.36 -8.71 -30.69
C ALA A 167 -23.62 -8.76 -32.21
N GLY A 168 -22.67 -9.30 -33.01
CA GLY A 168 -22.79 -9.35 -34.47
C GLY A 168 -22.57 -8.01 -35.19
N GLU A 169 -21.98 -7.02 -34.51
CA GLU A 169 -21.70 -5.70 -35.08
C GLU A 169 -20.47 -5.71 -35.99
N ALA A 170 -20.50 -4.88 -37.04
CA ALA A 170 -19.37 -4.72 -37.94
C ALA A 170 -18.21 -3.98 -37.27
N LEU A 171 -17.02 -4.59 -37.23
CA LEU A 171 -15.82 -3.94 -36.70
C LEU A 171 -15.38 -2.77 -37.58
N SER A 172 -15.02 -1.65 -36.95
CA SER A 172 -14.41 -0.50 -37.63
C SER A 172 -13.03 -0.87 -38.20
N GLY A 173 -12.55 -0.13 -39.20
CA GLY A 173 -11.22 -0.38 -39.79
C GLY A 173 -10.10 -0.36 -38.74
N LYS A 174 -10.17 0.60 -37.81
CA LYS A 174 -9.21 0.73 -36.70
C LYS A 174 -9.29 -0.43 -35.71
N ASP A 175 -10.46 -1.02 -35.52
CA ASP A 175 -10.65 -2.17 -34.64
C ASP A 175 -10.10 -3.46 -35.27
N ARG A 176 -10.26 -3.63 -36.58
CA ARG A 176 -9.68 -4.75 -37.34
C ARG A 176 -8.15 -4.70 -37.31
N GLU A 177 -7.56 -3.53 -37.52
CA GLU A 177 -6.11 -3.35 -37.44
C GLU A 177 -5.56 -3.65 -36.05
N TYR A 178 -6.25 -3.17 -35.01
CA TYR A 178 -5.87 -3.39 -33.62
C TYR A 178 -5.95 -4.87 -33.24
N LEU A 179 -7.01 -5.57 -33.66
CA LEU A 179 -7.16 -7.01 -33.46
C LEU A 179 -6.09 -7.80 -34.22
N ARG A 180 -5.78 -7.42 -35.47
CA ARG A 180 -4.74 -8.06 -36.29
C ARG A 180 -3.36 -7.96 -35.65
N TYR A 181 -2.99 -6.78 -35.16
CA TYR A 181 -1.71 -6.56 -34.48
C TYR A 181 -1.51 -7.52 -33.31
N TRP A 182 -2.53 -7.65 -32.43
CA TRP A 182 -2.45 -8.54 -31.27
C TRP A 182 -2.45 -10.02 -31.66
N ARG A 183 -3.23 -10.42 -32.68
CA ARG A 183 -3.21 -11.81 -33.19
C ARG A 183 -1.83 -12.22 -33.73
N GLN A 184 -1.15 -11.32 -34.45
CA GLN A 184 0.20 -11.58 -34.97
C GLN A 184 1.24 -11.68 -33.86
N LYS A 185 1.08 -10.89 -32.79
CA LYS A 185 2.00 -10.88 -31.66
C LYS A 185 1.90 -12.15 -30.80
N GLU A 186 0.69 -12.68 -30.61
CA GLU A 186 0.43 -13.88 -29.80
C GLU A 186 0.56 -15.19 -30.59
N GLN A 187 0.65 -15.12 -31.92
CA GLN A 187 0.93 -16.29 -32.75
C GLN A 187 2.35 -16.80 -32.47
N LYS A 188 2.46 -17.91 -31.74
CA LYS A 188 3.71 -18.68 -31.65
C LYS A 188 4.09 -19.15 -33.05
N ARG A 189 5.35 -18.95 -33.42
CA ARG A 189 5.90 -19.42 -34.70
C ARG A 189 5.75 -20.94 -34.74
N LEU A 190 5.02 -21.46 -35.72
CA LEU A 190 5.02 -22.89 -35.99
C LEU A 190 6.44 -23.27 -36.40
N GLU A 191 7.14 -24.01 -35.56
CA GLU A 191 8.37 -24.68 -35.98
C GLU A 191 7.95 -25.80 -36.94
N LEU A 192 8.23 -25.61 -38.23
CA LEU A 192 8.09 -26.64 -39.25
C LEU A 192 9.14 -27.72 -38.93
N SER A 193 8.69 -28.83 -38.37
CA SER A 193 9.41 -30.10 -38.35
C SER A 193 9.61 -30.64 -39.76
#